data_AF-A0A1M2ZBX9-F1
#
_entry.id   AF-A0A1M2ZBX9-F1
#
_cell.length_a   1.000
_cell.length_b   1.000
_cell.length_c   1.000
_cell.angle_alpha   90.00
_cell.angle_beta   90.00
_cell.angle_gamma   90.00
#
_symmetry.space_group_name_H-M   'P 1'
#
loop_
_entity.id
_entity.type
_entity.pdbx_description
1 polymer ?
#
loop_
_entity_poly.entity_id
_entity_poly.type
_entity_poly.pdbx_seq_one_letter_code
_entity_poly.pdbx_strand_id
1 'polypeptide(L)'
;MPPPLPWNNTTGSPPLCQFSPGAYLLYVGSNPANGAFVTFGSVAPDYSGYLREAVVQGGTIDCNFICGYAEFFPHFKHLKRSFQKTKNALWAGVRYNDSVNAPSASGGIVDFANDYEWDTIQLNITNISSAAQPVITTQQPHGLTGARFVSIVGANNVPSGIPLTFWAESLSPTTLLIHGINGSAWAPFAGSALLSLALPGYRKPVTFYTATPTIPPVVNTDGLYSTGGVGGHIQNNDLIDVYNVSSTGTGYDGTYTAKNLTGAGADGNWQLSLFDGANPVDGRSITVTGAGWLVKKYGLVPCSAGQCPLNAGVYMDGATDAEFQNNTINGTVVAFFANPTAGGYDGKYMGNHVWNYPQAGPMLYSHSIAGDNSLIGEQVDCPAWFGPKFTARNNTIMGSEMNCSGFNSNPDAMTTYLRLDKNASASIWGGRIKGQSSPTARPQFEVSDASVAGSPAQNAGHPNYKRFGLEADNTIYTVSDSYRWSLTGATSAAQPQGSTRYLGPTGAQPSAVNATYLAAYPGRAIKMTIQVDATPSAGQSFTFIANNGATTLGSCSVSTGAYSCEAELHGYIGVGNNLYIQSIFTATSGPANVRYALTFDG
;
A
#
# COMPACT_ATOMS: atom_id res chain seq x y z
N MET A 1 40.36 48.38 -3.37
CA MET A 1 38.95 48.61 -3.76
C MET A 1 38.08 47.84 -2.78
N PRO A 2 37.02 48.43 -2.22
CA PRO A 2 36.12 47.70 -1.33
C PRO A 2 35.39 46.59 -2.12
N PRO A 3 35.00 45.48 -1.47
CA PRO A 3 34.08 44.53 -2.11
C PRO A 3 32.76 45.26 -2.44
N PRO A 4 32.12 44.94 -3.57
CA PRO A 4 30.81 45.50 -3.88
C PRO A 4 29.79 45.10 -2.81
N LEU A 5 28.94 46.07 -2.46
CA LEU A 5 27.87 45.98 -1.47
C LEU A 5 26.85 44.86 -1.78
N PRO A 6 26.13 44.36 -0.75
CA PRO A 6 25.19 43.26 -0.86
C PRO A 6 23.98 43.67 -1.70
N TRP A 7 23.71 42.93 -2.78
CA TRP A 7 22.46 43.06 -3.52
C TRP A 7 21.34 42.34 -2.77
N ASN A 8 20.55 43.16 -2.08
CA ASN A 8 19.23 42.84 -1.62
C ASN A 8 18.30 42.83 -2.85
N ASN A 9 17.88 41.64 -3.30
CA ASN A 9 16.71 41.51 -4.17
C ASN A 9 15.63 40.80 -3.33
N THR A 10 14.61 41.57 -2.97
CA THR A 10 13.63 41.35 -1.90
C THR A 10 12.59 40.25 -2.17
N THR A 11 12.87 39.28 -3.04
CA THR A 11 12.12 38.01 -3.23
C THR A 11 13.03 36.88 -3.76
N GLY A 12 14.34 37.03 -3.61
CA GLY A 12 15.34 36.12 -4.20
C GLY A 12 15.40 34.77 -3.49
N SER A 13 15.15 33.71 -4.25
CA SER A 13 15.47 32.33 -3.86
C SER A 13 16.92 32.26 -3.35
N PRO A 14 17.19 31.52 -2.26
CA PRO A 14 18.55 31.21 -1.85
C PRO A 14 19.30 30.48 -2.97
N PRO A 15 20.65 30.46 -2.95
CA PRO A 15 21.43 29.67 -3.91
C PRO A 15 20.89 28.24 -3.99
N LEU A 16 20.87 27.68 -5.21
CA LEU A 16 20.27 26.37 -5.54
C LEU A 16 20.66 25.24 -4.57
N CYS A 17 21.83 25.37 -3.95
CA CYS A 17 22.33 24.52 -2.88
C CYS A 17 23.38 25.28 -2.06
N GLN A 18 23.38 25.08 -0.73
CA GLN A 18 24.52 25.42 0.12
C GLN A 18 25.25 24.14 0.49
N PHE A 19 26.38 23.90 -0.17
CA PHE A 19 27.22 22.73 0.07
C PHE A 19 28.06 22.92 1.33
N SER A 20 28.26 21.84 2.09
CA SER A 20 29.30 21.81 3.12
C SER A 20 30.67 22.12 2.48
N PRO A 21 31.61 22.76 3.18
CA PRO A 21 32.97 22.96 2.68
C PRO A 21 33.58 21.62 2.21
N GLY A 22 33.81 21.48 0.91
CA GLY A 22 34.35 20.26 0.27
C GLY A 22 33.37 19.46 -0.60
N ALA A 23 32.06 19.77 -0.60
CA ALA A 23 31.12 19.14 -1.52
C ALA A 23 31.14 19.82 -2.90
N TYR A 24 31.14 19.00 -3.97
CA TYR A 24 31.21 19.44 -5.36
C TYR A 24 30.02 18.87 -6.16
N LEU A 25 29.49 19.67 -7.09
CA LEU A 25 28.46 19.25 -8.04
C LEU A 25 29.10 18.29 -9.07
N LEU A 26 28.78 17.00 -8.96
CA LEU A 26 29.30 15.99 -9.89
C LEU A 26 28.32 15.82 -11.05
N TYR A 27 28.77 16.29 -12.21
CA TYR A 27 28.32 15.90 -13.56
C TYR A 27 26.92 16.38 -13.99
N VAL A 28 26.92 17.22 -15.04
CA VAL A 28 25.77 17.50 -15.92
C VAL A 28 26.09 16.81 -17.23
N GLY A 29 25.63 15.58 -17.45
CA GLY A 29 26.01 14.86 -18.66
C GLY A 29 25.43 13.46 -18.83
N SER A 30 25.52 12.97 -20.05
CA SER A 30 24.80 11.83 -20.63
C SER A 30 25.33 10.44 -20.25
N ASN A 31 25.57 10.13 -18.96
CA ASN A 31 26.07 8.81 -18.58
C ASN A 31 24.92 7.83 -18.23
N PRO A 32 24.67 6.79 -19.06
CA PRO A 32 23.60 5.81 -18.84
C PRO A 32 23.84 4.85 -17.68
N ALA A 33 25.02 4.83 -17.05
CA ALA A 33 25.32 3.87 -15.99
C ALA A 33 24.62 4.20 -14.65
N ASN A 34 24.43 5.49 -14.32
CA ASN A 34 23.74 5.95 -13.10
C ASN A 34 22.61 6.98 -13.37
N GLY A 35 22.46 7.45 -14.62
CA GLY A 35 21.21 7.99 -15.16
C GLY A 35 20.67 9.33 -14.64
N ALA A 36 21.25 9.98 -13.63
CA ALA A 36 20.71 11.23 -13.11
C ALA A 36 21.16 12.49 -13.89
N PHE A 37 20.28 13.50 -14.04
CA PHE A 37 20.65 14.79 -14.64
C PHE A 37 21.52 15.63 -13.69
N VAL A 38 21.23 15.61 -12.39
CA VAL A 38 22.12 16.11 -11.34
C VAL A 38 22.35 15.02 -10.29
N THR A 39 23.62 14.80 -9.93
CA THR A 39 23.97 14.01 -8.74
C THR A 39 24.60 14.92 -7.68
N PHE A 40 24.05 14.91 -6.48
CA PHE A 40 24.57 15.66 -5.34
C PHE A 40 25.36 14.73 -4.42
N GLY A 41 26.68 14.89 -4.40
CA GLY A 41 27.59 14.00 -3.67
C GLY A 41 28.32 13.01 -4.59
N SER A 42 28.84 11.93 -4.01
CA SER A 42 29.56 10.88 -4.73
C SER A 42 28.91 9.53 -4.50
N VAL A 43 28.92 8.65 -5.50
CA VAL A 43 28.53 7.23 -5.35
C VAL A 43 29.63 6.39 -4.70
N ALA A 44 30.86 6.92 -4.60
CA ALA A 44 31.98 6.21 -3.99
C ALA A 44 31.71 5.93 -2.50
N PRO A 45 31.99 4.72 -2.00
CA PRO A 45 31.74 4.33 -0.61
C PRO A 45 32.76 4.91 0.38
N ASP A 46 33.69 5.75 -0.06
CA ASP A 46 34.83 6.27 0.70
C ASP A 46 34.54 7.56 1.50
N TYR A 47 33.26 7.91 1.66
CA TYR A 47 32.76 9.14 2.30
C TYR A 47 33.17 10.46 1.64
N SER A 48 33.89 10.44 0.51
CA SER A 48 34.44 11.65 -0.14
C SER A 48 33.37 12.62 -0.69
N GLY A 49 32.14 12.14 -0.88
CA GLY A 49 30.99 12.94 -1.31
C GLY A 49 29.76 12.78 -0.41
N TYR A 50 29.97 12.47 0.87
CA TYR A 50 28.90 12.28 1.85
C TYR A 50 28.29 13.62 2.27
N LEU A 51 27.01 13.84 1.95
CA LEU A 51 26.32 15.08 2.27
C LEU A 51 25.96 15.15 3.77
N ARG A 52 26.32 16.24 4.44
CA ARG A 52 26.02 16.47 5.86
C ARG A 52 25.21 17.74 6.00
N GLU A 53 23.96 17.61 6.43
CA GLU A 53 23.04 18.75 6.62
C GLU A 53 22.88 19.57 5.33
N ALA A 54 22.73 18.87 4.21
CA ALA A 54 22.62 19.52 2.91
C ALA A 54 21.25 20.18 2.74
N VAL A 55 21.25 21.38 2.16
CA VAL A 55 20.04 22.09 1.76
C VAL A 55 20.10 22.32 0.25
N VAL A 56 19.08 21.83 -0.46
CA VAL A 56 18.87 22.10 -1.88
C VAL A 56 17.55 22.84 -2.02
N GLN A 57 17.54 24.02 -2.62
CA GLN A 57 16.36 24.86 -2.62
C GLN A 57 16.19 25.59 -3.94
N GLY A 58 14.96 25.60 -4.44
CA GLY A 58 14.62 26.34 -5.65
C GLY A 58 15.08 25.67 -6.94
N GLY A 59 14.54 26.18 -8.05
CA GLY A 59 14.92 25.79 -9.39
C GLY A 59 13.99 24.75 -10.04
N THR A 60 14.13 24.63 -11.35
CA THR A 60 13.46 23.61 -12.14
C THR A 60 14.51 22.79 -12.88
N ILE A 61 14.46 21.47 -12.72
CA ILE A 61 15.32 20.52 -13.42
C ILE A 61 14.46 19.71 -14.36
N ASP A 62 14.60 19.95 -15.65
CA ASP A 62 13.87 19.24 -16.69
C ASP A 62 14.79 18.27 -17.42
N CYS A 63 14.49 16.98 -17.26
CA CYS A 63 15.20 15.92 -17.94
C CYS A 63 14.78 15.70 -19.37
N ASN A 64 13.65 16.26 -19.82
CA ASN A 64 13.14 16.09 -21.18
C ASN A 64 13.19 14.63 -21.68
N PHE A 65 12.94 13.67 -20.79
CA PHE A 65 12.99 12.23 -21.03
C PHE A 65 14.35 11.67 -21.50
N ILE A 66 15.47 12.36 -21.24
CA ILE A 66 16.83 11.89 -21.60
C ILE A 66 17.59 11.28 -20.43
N CYS A 67 17.21 11.62 -19.20
CA CYS A 67 17.82 11.12 -17.97
C CYS A 67 16.94 10.03 -17.35
N GLY A 68 17.52 9.11 -16.60
CA GLY A 68 16.81 8.22 -15.68
C GLY A 68 16.19 8.97 -14.48
N TYR A 69 16.98 9.81 -13.81
CA TYR A 69 16.57 10.57 -12.62
C TYR A 69 16.80 12.07 -12.78
N ALA A 70 15.91 12.96 -12.34
CA ALA A 70 16.25 14.39 -12.39
C ALA A 70 17.33 14.74 -11.36
N GLU A 71 17.16 14.22 -10.15
CA GLU A 71 18.14 14.36 -9.08
C GLU A 71 18.47 13.01 -8.43
N PHE A 72 19.72 12.86 -8.01
CA PHE A 72 20.18 11.71 -7.24
C PHE A 72 21.05 12.12 -6.06
N PHE A 73 20.70 11.60 -4.89
CA PHE A 73 21.40 11.82 -3.62
C PHE A 73 21.92 10.48 -3.09
N PRO A 74 23.10 10.02 -3.52
CA PRO A 74 23.61 8.69 -3.17
C PRO A 74 23.86 8.50 -1.67
N HIS A 75 24.54 9.44 -1.01
CA HIS A 75 24.95 9.30 0.40
C HIS A 75 24.73 10.61 1.18
N PHE A 76 23.95 10.57 2.26
CA PHE A 76 23.64 11.77 3.04
C PHE A 76 23.23 11.47 4.49
N LYS A 77 23.61 12.33 5.45
CA LYS A 77 23.17 12.23 6.86
C LYS A 77 21.83 12.87 7.15
N HIS A 78 21.59 14.02 6.53
CA HIS A 78 20.40 14.86 6.64
C HIS A 78 20.33 15.69 5.38
N LEU A 79 19.18 15.66 4.71
CA LEU A 79 18.93 16.37 3.47
C LEU A 79 17.61 17.12 3.58
N LYS A 80 17.64 18.42 3.29
CA LYS A 80 16.45 19.24 3.14
C LYS A 80 16.32 19.69 1.69
N ARG A 81 15.18 19.43 1.07
CA ARG A 81 14.82 19.99 -0.23
C ARG A 81 13.58 20.84 -0.14
N SER A 82 13.59 22.00 -0.75
CA SER A 82 12.40 22.84 -0.78
C SER A 82 12.23 23.67 -2.03
N PHE A 83 10.98 23.90 -2.42
CA PHE A 83 10.62 24.75 -3.57
C PHE A 83 11.32 24.34 -4.87
N GLN A 84 11.66 23.06 -5.02
CA GLN A 84 12.25 22.54 -6.26
C GLN A 84 11.18 21.93 -7.15
N LYS A 85 11.41 22.00 -8.46
CA LYS A 85 10.59 21.32 -9.44
C LYS A 85 11.45 20.37 -10.29
N THR A 86 11.09 19.09 -10.33
CA THR A 86 11.69 18.14 -11.27
C THR A 86 10.70 17.79 -12.37
N LYS A 87 11.20 17.65 -13.60
CA LYS A 87 10.37 17.38 -14.77
C LYS A 87 10.92 16.25 -15.63
N ASN A 88 10.01 15.43 -16.16
CA ASN A 88 10.24 14.57 -17.32
C ASN A 88 11.43 13.59 -17.20
N ALA A 89 11.73 13.06 -16.02
CA ALA A 89 12.74 12.00 -15.86
C ALA A 89 12.23 10.65 -16.40
N LEU A 90 13.06 9.72 -16.86
CA LEU A 90 12.54 8.44 -17.39
C LEU A 90 12.03 7.50 -16.29
N TRP A 91 12.67 7.51 -15.12
CA TRP A 91 12.41 6.59 -14.02
C TRP A 91 11.88 7.30 -12.78
N ALA A 92 12.61 8.28 -12.23
CA ALA A 92 12.09 9.04 -11.09
C ALA A 92 12.49 10.51 -11.08
N GLY A 93 11.66 11.37 -10.50
CA GLY A 93 12.00 12.78 -10.34
C GLY A 93 13.21 12.91 -9.42
N VAL A 94 13.16 12.26 -8.26
CA VAL A 94 14.30 12.15 -7.36
C VAL A 94 14.54 10.69 -6.95
N ARG A 95 15.83 10.35 -6.80
CA ARG A 95 16.28 9.16 -6.09
C ARG A 95 17.05 9.53 -4.83
N TYR A 96 16.64 8.95 -3.71
CA TYR A 96 17.36 9.02 -2.45
C TYR A 96 18.04 7.71 -2.13
N ASN A 97 19.31 7.83 -1.75
CA ASN A 97 20.19 6.80 -1.25
C ASN A 97 20.56 5.76 -2.33
N ASP A 98 21.77 5.21 -2.21
CA ASP A 98 22.23 4.08 -3.03
C ASP A 98 22.32 2.83 -2.15
N SER A 99 21.26 2.01 -2.11
CA SER A 99 21.22 0.83 -1.23
C SER A 99 22.37 -0.16 -1.42
N VAL A 100 23.06 -0.14 -2.56
CA VAL A 100 24.16 -1.05 -2.87
C VAL A 100 25.47 -0.57 -2.24
N ASN A 101 25.72 0.75 -2.27
CA ASN A 101 27.01 1.33 -1.89
C ASN A 101 26.94 2.25 -0.67
N ALA A 102 25.74 2.50 -0.13
CA ALA A 102 25.54 3.46 0.95
C ALA A 102 26.06 2.96 2.30
N PRO A 103 26.79 3.81 3.04
CA PRO A 103 27.03 3.57 4.45
C PRO A 103 25.70 3.45 5.20
N SER A 104 25.65 2.59 6.22
CA SER A 104 24.47 2.38 7.09
C SER A 104 24.01 3.61 7.87
N ALA A 105 24.69 4.75 7.75
CA ALA A 105 24.41 6.00 8.44
C ALA A 105 23.61 7.01 7.59
N SER A 106 23.24 6.65 6.36
CA SER A 106 22.38 7.51 5.53
C SER A 106 20.94 7.54 6.08
N GLY A 107 20.36 8.72 6.29
CA GLY A 107 19.01 8.88 6.85
C GLY A 107 18.53 10.34 6.86
N GLY A 108 17.27 10.60 7.17
CA GLY A 108 16.74 11.95 7.40
C GLY A 108 16.54 12.80 6.14
N ILE A 109 15.40 12.64 5.48
CA ILE A 109 14.96 13.46 4.34
C ILE A 109 13.88 14.43 4.79
N VAL A 110 13.94 15.69 4.37
CA VAL A 110 12.87 16.68 4.56
C VAL A 110 12.57 17.38 3.24
N ASP A 111 11.46 17.02 2.61
CA ASP A 111 10.96 17.62 1.38
C ASP A 111 9.78 18.53 1.67
N PHE A 112 9.95 19.83 1.44
CA PHE A 112 8.91 20.83 1.66
C PHE A 112 8.55 21.57 0.38
N ALA A 113 7.29 21.46 -0.05
CA ALA A 113 6.76 22.18 -1.21
C ALA A 113 7.59 21.96 -2.48
N ASN A 114 7.91 20.70 -2.79
CA ASN A 114 8.54 20.32 -4.05
C ASN A 114 7.49 19.80 -5.04
N ASP A 115 7.75 20.03 -6.32
CA ASP A 115 6.91 19.61 -7.43
C ASP A 115 7.62 18.54 -8.27
N TYR A 116 6.90 17.47 -8.56
CA TYR A 116 7.37 16.38 -9.42
C TYR A 116 6.39 16.24 -10.58
N GLU A 117 6.83 16.67 -11.77
CA GLU A 117 5.95 16.77 -12.93
C GLU A 117 6.43 15.86 -14.08
N TRP A 118 5.48 15.16 -14.67
CA TRP A 118 5.66 14.52 -15.97
C TRP A 118 4.70 15.15 -16.96
N ASP A 119 5.25 16.02 -17.81
CA ASP A 119 4.47 16.65 -18.85
C ASP A 119 4.02 15.61 -19.86
N THR A 120 2.76 15.70 -20.25
CA THR A 120 2.27 14.99 -21.43
C THR A 120 2.71 15.77 -22.67
N ILE A 121 3.53 15.16 -23.51
CA ILE A 121 3.85 15.72 -24.82
C ILE A 121 2.62 15.56 -25.72
N GLN A 122 2.00 16.68 -26.12
CA GLN A 122 0.93 16.73 -27.10
C GLN A 122 1.46 17.10 -28.49
N LEU A 123 1.09 16.32 -29.50
CA LEU A 123 1.61 16.46 -30.85
C LEU A 123 0.45 16.54 -31.85
N ASN A 124 0.54 17.44 -32.83
CA ASN A 124 -0.48 17.51 -33.87
C ASN A 124 -0.42 16.25 -34.74
N ILE A 125 -1.55 15.56 -34.90
CA ILE A 125 -1.66 14.44 -35.84
C ILE A 125 -1.96 15.01 -37.22
N THR A 126 -1.14 14.66 -38.20
CA THR A 126 -1.35 15.02 -39.62
C THR A 126 -2.07 13.92 -40.37
N ASN A 127 -1.91 12.65 -39.97
CA ASN A 127 -2.56 11.52 -40.62
C ASN A 127 -2.75 10.34 -39.66
N ILE A 128 -3.81 9.55 -39.88
CA ILE A 128 -3.99 8.20 -39.37
C ILE A 128 -4.35 7.32 -40.56
N SER A 129 -3.48 6.37 -40.92
CA SER A 129 -3.69 5.57 -42.13
C SER A 129 -4.77 4.50 -41.95
N SER A 130 -5.64 4.34 -42.95
CA SER A 130 -6.58 3.21 -43.03
C SER A 130 -5.89 1.96 -43.60
N ALA A 131 -5.19 1.21 -42.76
CA ALA A 131 -4.44 0.02 -43.16
C ALA A 131 -4.61 -1.13 -42.15
N ALA A 132 -4.26 -2.35 -42.57
CA ALA A 132 -4.27 -3.52 -41.68
C ALA A 132 -3.37 -3.32 -40.45
N GLN A 133 -2.29 -2.56 -40.62
CA GLN A 133 -1.45 -2.04 -39.56
C GLN A 133 -1.41 -0.51 -39.66
N PRO A 134 -2.25 0.21 -38.90
CA PRO A 134 -2.35 1.65 -39.00
C PRO A 134 -1.08 2.37 -38.55
N VAL A 135 -0.78 3.48 -39.19
CA VAL A 135 0.32 4.38 -38.85
C VAL A 135 -0.26 5.76 -38.52
N ILE A 136 0.21 6.35 -37.43
CA ILE A 136 -0.01 7.76 -37.09
C ILE A 136 1.18 8.57 -37.57
N THR A 137 0.91 9.66 -38.27
CA THR A 137 1.91 10.67 -38.59
C THR A 137 1.67 11.92 -37.75
N THR A 138 2.72 12.40 -37.09
CA THR A 138 2.70 13.66 -36.32
C THR A 138 3.35 14.78 -37.14
N GLN A 139 2.93 16.03 -36.88
CA GLN A 139 3.51 17.21 -37.54
C GLN A 139 4.96 17.47 -37.10
N GLN A 140 5.24 17.22 -35.82
CA GLN A 140 6.57 17.37 -35.21
C GLN A 140 7.13 16.02 -34.76
N PRO A 141 8.47 15.92 -34.56
CA PRO A 141 9.07 14.73 -33.99
C PRO A 141 8.46 14.37 -32.64
N HIS A 142 8.10 13.10 -32.45
CA HIS A 142 7.41 12.64 -31.26
C HIS A 142 8.35 12.20 -30.12
N GLY A 143 9.66 12.11 -30.36
CA GLY A 143 10.65 11.80 -29.32
C GLY A 143 10.50 10.42 -28.66
N LEU A 144 9.91 9.44 -29.36
CA LEU A 144 9.76 8.08 -28.85
C LEU A 144 10.99 7.27 -29.21
N THR A 145 11.63 6.67 -28.22
CA THR A 145 12.81 5.81 -28.37
C THR A 145 12.47 4.32 -28.39
N GLY A 146 11.18 3.97 -28.33
CA GLY A 146 10.67 2.61 -28.34
C GLY A 146 9.14 2.57 -28.33
N ALA A 147 8.57 1.39 -28.08
CA ALA A 147 7.12 1.21 -28.03
C ALA A 147 6.54 1.58 -26.66
N ARG A 148 5.43 2.32 -26.63
CA ARG A 148 4.64 2.61 -25.43
C ARG A 148 3.18 2.89 -25.76
N PHE A 149 2.34 2.98 -24.73
CA PHE A 149 0.99 3.47 -24.90
C PHE A 149 0.98 4.96 -25.28
N VAL A 150 0.09 5.32 -26.19
CA VAL A 150 -0.21 6.71 -26.57
C VAL A 150 -1.72 6.89 -26.61
N SER A 151 -2.16 8.13 -26.45
CA SER A 151 -3.59 8.48 -26.45
C SER A 151 -3.89 9.56 -27.48
N ILE A 152 -5.06 9.51 -28.10
CA ILE A 152 -5.56 10.58 -28.97
C ILE A 152 -6.49 11.48 -28.16
N VAL A 153 -6.24 12.80 -28.23
CA VAL A 153 -7.01 13.86 -27.57
C VAL A 153 -7.71 14.70 -28.64
N GLY A 154 -8.92 15.17 -28.33
CA GLY A 154 -9.76 15.91 -29.29
C GLY A 154 -10.60 14.98 -30.19
N ALA A 155 -11.25 13.98 -29.58
CA ALA A 155 -11.93 12.87 -30.23
C ALA A 155 -13.01 13.24 -31.27
N ASN A 156 -13.50 14.50 -31.27
CA ASN A 156 -14.54 14.97 -32.19
C ASN A 156 -14.15 14.85 -33.68
N ASN A 157 -12.86 14.71 -34.00
CA ASN A 157 -12.34 14.62 -35.37
C ASN A 157 -11.54 13.32 -35.63
N VAL A 158 -11.74 12.30 -34.78
CA VAL A 158 -11.15 10.97 -34.94
C VAL A 158 -12.18 10.05 -35.62
N PRO A 159 -11.82 9.30 -36.68
CA PRO A 159 -12.70 8.30 -37.27
C PRO A 159 -13.33 7.38 -36.22
N SER A 160 -14.62 7.07 -36.39
CA SER A 160 -15.34 6.18 -35.48
C SER A 160 -14.68 4.80 -35.44
N GLY A 161 -14.56 4.22 -34.24
CA GLY A 161 -13.95 2.90 -34.03
C GLY A 161 -12.44 2.92 -33.77
N ILE A 162 -11.77 4.07 -33.80
CA ILE A 162 -10.37 4.17 -33.32
C ILE A 162 -10.37 4.20 -31.78
N PRO A 163 -9.66 3.27 -31.10
CA PRO A 163 -9.47 3.35 -29.66
C PRO A 163 -8.76 4.65 -29.27
N LEU A 164 -9.19 5.30 -28.19
CA LEU A 164 -8.56 6.56 -27.73
C LEU A 164 -7.17 6.34 -27.10
N THR A 165 -6.83 5.10 -26.72
CA THR A 165 -5.52 4.73 -26.17
C THR A 165 -5.11 3.39 -26.75
N PHE A 166 -3.88 3.31 -27.26
CA PHE A 166 -3.34 2.13 -27.94
C PHE A 166 -1.83 2.03 -27.78
N TRP A 167 -1.30 0.83 -28.01
CA TRP A 167 0.14 0.58 -28.03
C TRP A 167 0.72 1.04 -29.38
N ALA A 168 1.77 1.84 -29.34
CA ALA A 168 2.41 2.37 -30.54
C ALA A 168 3.94 2.26 -30.47
N GLU A 169 4.56 2.03 -31.61
CA GLU A 169 6.01 1.92 -31.78
C GLU A 169 6.51 2.95 -32.80
N SER A 170 7.67 3.56 -32.53
CA SER A 170 8.27 4.49 -33.48
C SER A 170 8.79 3.79 -34.72
N LEU A 171 8.33 4.23 -35.89
CA LEU A 171 8.90 3.84 -37.19
C LEU A 171 9.92 4.87 -37.69
N SER A 172 9.68 6.14 -37.40
CA SER A 172 10.57 7.26 -37.70
C SER A 172 10.32 8.36 -36.67
N PRO A 173 11.07 9.48 -36.66
CA PRO A 173 10.82 10.58 -35.72
C PRO A 173 9.40 11.14 -35.73
N THR A 174 8.65 11.00 -36.82
CA THR A 174 7.30 11.57 -36.99
C THR A 174 6.23 10.53 -37.27
N THR A 175 6.55 9.24 -37.23
CA THR A 175 5.58 8.18 -37.56
C THR A 175 5.59 7.05 -36.55
N LEU A 176 4.38 6.61 -36.17
CA LEU A 176 4.15 5.56 -35.18
C LEU A 176 3.29 4.44 -35.77
N LEU A 177 3.75 3.20 -35.63
CA LEU A 177 2.96 2.00 -35.91
C LEU A 177 1.99 1.73 -34.75
N ILE A 178 0.72 1.51 -35.04
CA ILE A 178 -0.27 1.06 -34.06
C ILE A 178 -0.35 -0.46 -34.07
N HIS A 179 -0.24 -1.07 -32.89
CA HIS A 179 -0.30 -2.52 -32.71
C HIS A 179 -1.70 -2.98 -32.26
N GLY A 180 -2.06 -4.24 -32.53
CA GLY A 180 -3.30 -4.87 -32.02
C GLY A 180 -4.59 -4.38 -32.66
N ILE A 181 -4.53 -3.56 -33.71
CA ILE A 181 -5.72 -2.91 -34.27
C ILE A 181 -5.65 -2.91 -35.80
N ASN A 182 -6.72 -3.42 -36.44
CA ASN A 182 -6.87 -3.35 -37.89
C ASN A 182 -7.69 -2.11 -38.28
N GLY A 183 -7.03 -1.13 -38.90
CA GLY A 183 -7.66 0.11 -39.34
C GLY A 183 -8.10 0.13 -40.80
N SER A 184 -8.12 -1.01 -41.49
CA SER A 184 -8.52 -1.07 -42.91
C SER A 184 -9.94 -0.56 -43.17
N ALA A 185 -10.81 -0.60 -42.14
CA ALA A 185 -12.19 -0.13 -42.20
C ALA A 185 -12.36 1.33 -41.73
N TRP A 186 -11.29 2.03 -41.34
CA TRP A 186 -11.38 3.39 -40.83
C TRP A 186 -11.64 4.40 -41.94
N ALA A 187 -12.56 5.33 -41.68
CA ALA A 187 -12.72 6.49 -42.54
C ALA A 187 -11.41 7.32 -42.58
N PRO A 188 -11.14 8.06 -43.66
CA PRO A 188 -9.99 8.95 -43.72
C PRO A 188 -9.98 9.93 -42.55
N PHE A 189 -8.79 10.16 -41.98
CA PHE A 189 -8.61 11.11 -40.89
C PHE A 189 -8.93 12.54 -41.35
N ALA A 190 -9.83 13.23 -40.65
CA ALA A 190 -10.34 14.55 -41.04
C ALA A 190 -9.50 15.73 -40.51
N GLY A 191 -8.43 15.47 -39.74
CA GLY A 191 -7.51 16.49 -39.22
C GLY A 191 -7.98 17.14 -37.91
N SER A 192 -7.02 17.57 -37.09
CA SER A 192 -7.10 18.31 -35.79
C SER A 192 -7.08 17.52 -34.47
N ALA A 193 -6.88 16.20 -34.52
CA ALA A 193 -6.61 15.44 -33.29
C ALA A 193 -5.16 15.63 -32.80
N LEU A 194 -4.95 15.52 -31.50
CA LEU A 194 -3.64 15.56 -30.86
C LEU A 194 -3.24 14.17 -30.39
N LEU A 195 -1.97 13.80 -30.57
CA LEU A 195 -1.37 12.63 -29.97
C LEU A 195 -0.75 13.04 -28.65
N SER A 196 -1.20 12.44 -27.55
CA SER A 196 -0.59 12.53 -26.24
C SER A 196 0.25 11.29 -25.97
N LEU A 197 1.51 11.49 -25.58
CA LEU A 197 2.36 10.37 -25.20
C LEU A 197 2.10 10.00 -23.73
N ALA A 198 1.74 8.74 -23.48
CA ALA A 198 1.58 8.27 -22.10
C ALA A 198 2.96 8.10 -21.42
N LEU A 199 2.93 7.88 -20.11
CA LEU A 199 4.15 7.62 -19.33
C LEU A 199 4.87 6.37 -19.90
N PRO A 200 6.21 6.36 -19.99
CA PRO A 200 6.97 5.18 -20.42
C PRO A 200 6.56 3.87 -19.72
N GLY A 201 6.29 3.94 -18.42
CA GLY A 201 5.85 2.83 -17.59
C GLY A 201 4.34 2.60 -17.54
N TYR A 202 3.52 3.41 -18.22
CA TYR A 202 2.06 3.21 -18.23
C TYR A 202 1.72 1.87 -18.87
N ARG A 203 0.84 1.10 -18.23
CA ARG A 203 0.34 -0.19 -18.71
C ARG A 203 -1.18 -0.19 -18.58
N LYS A 204 -1.87 -0.54 -19.65
CA LYS A 204 -3.32 -0.71 -19.62
C LYS A 204 -3.66 -2.02 -18.88
N PRO A 205 -4.69 -2.04 -18.00
CA PRO A 205 -5.15 -3.30 -17.42
C PRO A 205 -5.75 -4.16 -18.51
N VAL A 206 -5.58 -5.48 -18.39
CA VAL A 206 -6.03 -6.41 -19.40
C VAL A 206 -7.29 -7.11 -18.97
N THR A 207 -8.32 -7.03 -19.80
CA THR A 207 -9.55 -7.76 -19.59
C THR A 207 -9.35 -9.25 -19.84
N PHE A 208 -10.01 -10.06 -19.04
CA PHE A 208 -10.26 -11.46 -19.36
C PHE A 208 -11.74 -11.71 -19.48
N TYR A 209 -12.12 -12.54 -20.46
CA TYR A 209 -13.53 -12.83 -20.75
C TYR A 209 -13.96 -14.22 -20.30
N THR A 210 -13.00 -15.14 -20.06
CA THR A 210 -13.27 -16.45 -19.48
C THR A 210 -12.10 -16.93 -18.62
N ALA A 211 -12.40 -17.68 -17.56
CA ALA A 211 -11.44 -18.46 -16.80
C ALA A 211 -11.91 -19.92 -16.76
N THR A 212 -11.05 -20.85 -17.15
CA THR A 212 -11.37 -22.28 -17.14
C THR A 212 -11.12 -22.88 -15.75
N PRO A 213 -11.99 -23.78 -15.28
CA PRO A 213 -11.92 -24.40 -13.97
C PRO A 213 -10.91 -25.58 -13.92
N THR A 214 -9.77 -25.46 -14.60
CA THR A 214 -8.69 -26.44 -14.52
C THR A 214 -7.75 -26.12 -13.36
N ILE A 215 -6.91 -27.07 -12.96
CA ILE A 215 -5.80 -26.81 -12.03
C ILE A 215 -4.50 -27.04 -12.82
N PRO A 216 -3.72 -26.00 -13.13
CA PRO A 216 -3.99 -24.57 -12.86
C PRO A 216 -5.11 -24.00 -13.75
N PRO A 217 -5.85 -22.97 -13.29
CA PRO A 217 -6.88 -22.32 -14.10
C PRO A 217 -6.24 -21.57 -15.28
N VAL A 218 -6.87 -21.67 -16.46
CA VAL A 218 -6.42 -20.94 -17.65
C VAL A 218 -7.36 -19.77 -17.90
N VAL A 219 -6.80 -18.57 -17.92
CA VAL A 219 -7.52 -17.33 -18.23
C VAL A 219 -7.34 -17.00 -19.70
N ASN A 220 -8.44 -16.74 -20.42
CA ASN A 220 -8.41 -16.22 -21.78
C ASN A 220 -8.63 -14.71 -21.77
N THR A 221 -7.69 -13.97 -22.34
CA THR A 221 -7.73 -12.50 -22.43
C THR A 221 -7.99 -12.06 -23.87
N ASP A 222 -8.68 -10.93 -24.05
CA ASP A 222 -8.74 -10.23 -25.33
C ASP A 222 -7.43 -9.46 -25.52
N GLY A 223 -6.89 -9.53 -26.74
CA GLY A 223 -5.50 -9.20 -27.01
C GLY A 223 -5.05 -7.78 -26.61
N LEU A 224 -3.79 -7.71 -26.16
CA LEU A 224 -2.77 -6.71 -26.52
C LEU A 224 -1.45 -7.14 -25.86
N TYR A 225 -0.84 -8.21 -26.38
CA TYR A 225 0.47 -8.66 -25.94
C TYR A 225 1.31 -9.13 -27.11
N SER A 226 2.58 -8.75 -27.16
CA SER A 226 3.55 -9.33 -28.06
C SER A 226 4.53 -10.22 -27.30
N THR A 227 4.89 -11.34 -27.94
CA THR A 227 6.04 -12.17 -27.57
C THR A 227 7.39 -11.44 -27.78
N GLY A 228 7.38 -10.23 -28.33
CA GLY A 228 8.58 -9.50 -28.77
C GLY A 228 9.04 -8.47 -27.76
N GLY A 229 9.63 -8.90 -26.64
CA GLY A 229 10.71 -8.22 -25.90
C GLY A 229 10.60 -6.76 -25.42
N VAL A 230 9.58 -5.96 -25.80
CA VAL A 230 9.57 -4.51 -25.56
C VAL A 230 8.42 -4.12 -24.64
N GLY A 231 8.76 -3.95 -23.36
CA GLY A 231 8.12 -3.03 -22.41
C GLY A 231 6.71 -3.36 -21.89
N GLY A 232 5.73 -3.68 -22.73
CA GLY A 232 4.31 -3.62 -22.39
C GLY A 232 3.70 -4.85 -21.73
N HIS A 233 4.39 -5.99 -21.76
CA HIS A 233 3.71 -7.29 -21.73
C HIS A 233 3.83 -8.02 -20.40
N ILE A 234 2.77 -8.79 -20.06
CA ILE A 234 2.86 -9.86 -19.08
C ILE A 234 3.76 -10.95 -19.69
N GLN A 235 4.82 -11.29 -18.98
CA GLN A 235 5.81 -12.30 -19.31
C GLN A 235 5.70 -13.47 -18.33
N ASN A 236 6.25 -14.62 -18.69
CA ASN A 236 6.36 -15.72 -17.74
C ASN A 236 7.17 -15.26 -16.52
N ASN A 237 6.69 -15.61 -15.34
CA ASN A 237 7.18 -15.21 -14.02
C ASN A 237 6.88 -13.76 -13.59
N ASP A 238 6.15 -12.98 -14.38
CA ASP A 238 5.63 -11.71 -13.89
C ASP A 238 4.64 -11.94 -12.75
N LEU A 239 4.66 -11.05 -11.75
CA LEU A 239 3.58 -10.98 -10.77
C LEU A 239 2.40 -10.21 -11.40
N ILE A 240 1.18 -10.72 -11.20
CA ILE A 240 -0.06 -10.17 -11.73
C ILE A 240 -1.08 -10.12 -10.59
N ASP A 241 -1.73 -8.98 -10.45
CA ASP A 241 -2.93 -8.84 -9.65
C ASP A 241 -4.16 -9.09 -10.52
N VAL A 242 -5.01 -10.00 -10.06
CA VAL A 242 -6.25 -10.38 -10.74
C VAL A 242 -7.40 -9.74 -9.98
N TYR A 243 -8.31 -9.11 -10.72
CA TYR A 243 -9.53 -8.48 -10.21
C TYR A 243 -10.72 -9.07 -10.95
N ASN A 244 -11.49 -9.94 -10.29
CA ASN A 244 -12.63 -10.60 -10.90
C ASN A 244 -13.94 -9.83 -10.61
N VAL A 245 -14.60 -9.34 -11.65
CA VAL A 245 -15.92 -8.69 -11.54
C VAL A 245 -17.01 -9.72 -11.86
N SER A 246 -17.21 -10.69 -10.96
CA SER A 246 -18.26 -11.70 -11.10
C SER A 246 -19.22 -11.67 -9.91
N SER A 247 -20.51 -11.54 -10.21
CA SER A 247 -21.61 -11.34 -9.25
C SER A 247 -22.11 -12.64 -8.57
N THR A 248 -21.56 -13.80 -8.93
CA THR A 248 -21.99 -15.09 -8.35
C THR A 248 -20.83 -16.11 -8.34
N GLY A 249 -19.98 -16.08 -7.31
CA GLY A 249 -18.96 -17.11 -7.07
C GLY A 249 -17.80 -16.65 -6.18
N THR A 250 -16.96 -17.57 -5.71
CA THR A 250 -15.64 -17.26 -5.13
C THR A 250 -14.76 -16.66 -6.22
N GLY A 251 -14.42 -15.37 -6.10
CA GLY A 251 -13.57 -14.65 -7.04
C GLY A 251 -12.11 -15.12 -7.03
N TYR A 252 -11.38 -14.80 -8.10
CA TYR A 252 -9.95 -15.07 -8.24
C TYR A 252 -9.11 -13.87 -7.78
N ASP A 253 -9.60 -13.05 -6.86
CA ASP A 253 -8.90 -11.83 -6.43
C ASP A 253 -7.59 -12.18 -5.72
N GLY A 254 -6.49 -11.54 -6.10
CA GLY A 254 -5.19 -11.77 -5.47
C GLY A 254 -3.99 -11.47 -6.35
N THR A 255 -2.80 -11.64 -5.77
CA THR A 255 -1.50 -11.57 -6.48
C THR A 255 -1.01 -12.96 -6.87
N TYR A 256 -0.49 -13.07 -8.08
CA TYR A 256 -0.18 -14.35 -8.70
C TYR A 256 1.01 -14.28 -9.64
N THR A 257 1.61 -15.44 -9.94
CA THR A 257 2.71 -15.53 -10.91
C THR A 257 2.20 -16.02 -12.26
N ALA A 258 2.50 -15.26 -13.31
CA ALA A 258 2.25 -15.62 -14.70
C ALA A 258 3.04 -16.89 -15.09
N LYS A 259 2.39 -17.95 -15.57
CA LYS A 259 3.07 -19.13 -16.09
C LYS A 259 2.43 -19.62 -17.40
N ASN A 260 3.24 -20.31 -18.21
CA ASN A 260 2.84 -20.97 -19.44
C ASN A 260 2.00 -20.08 -20.37
N LEU A 261 2.46 -18.86 -20.61
CA LEU A 261 1.87 -17.98 -21.62
C LEU A 261 1.89 -18.66 -23.00
N THR A 262 0.71 -18.98 -23.53
CA THR A 262 0.56 -19.58 -24.87
C THR A 262 -0.41 -18.75 -25.71
N GLY A 263 -0.02 -18.41 -26.94
CA GLY A 263 -0.78 -17.56 -27.86
C GLY A 263 0.05 -17.19 -29.09
N ALA A 264 -0.60 -16.79 -30.18
CA ALA A 264 0.07 -16.46 -31.45
C ALA A 264 0.28 -14.94 -31.61
N GLY A 265 1.53 -14.49 -31.50
CA GLY A 265 1.98 -13.14 -31.92
C GLY A 265 1.41 -11.96 -31.13
N ALA A 266 1.75 -10.74 -31.57
CA ALA A 266 1.35 -9.45 -30.97
C ALA A 266 -0.18 -9.26 -30.79
N ASP A 267 -0.98 -10.07 -31.48
CA ASP A 267 -2.39 -9.79 -31.76
C ASP A 267 -3.31 -11.02 -31.59
N GLY A 268 -2.87 -12.10 -30.93
CA GLY A 268 -3.65 -13.33 -30.73
C GLY A 268 -4.42 -13.43 -29.39
N ASN A 269 -5.34 -14.39 -29.28
CA ASN A 269 -5.89 -14.81 -27.98
C ASN A 269 -4.79 -15.47 -27.15
N TRP A 270 -4.65 -15.04 -25.90
CA TRP A 270 -3.67 -15.57 -24.96
C TRP A 270 -4.33 -16.44 -23.91
N GLN A 271 -3.67 -17.55 -23.63
CA GLN A 271 -3.94 -18.41 -22.50
C GLN A 271 -2.86 -18.19 -21.45
N LEU A 272 -3.31 -17.86 -20.25
CA LEU A 272 -2.47 -17.62 -19.10
C LEU A 272 -2.83 -18.66 -18.04
N SER A 273 -1.91 -19.58 -17.77
CA SER A 273 -2.07 -20.54 -16.66
C SER A 273 -1.59 -19.87 -15.38
N LEU A 274 -2.51 -19.32 -14.59
CA LEU A 274 -2.17 -18.79 -13.26
C LEU A 274 -2.54 -19.87 -12.24
N PHE A 275 -1.68 -20.35 -11.34
CA PHE A 275 -1.34 -19.74 -10.06
C PHE A 275 -0.37 -20.70 -9.37
N ASP A 276 0.79 -20.24 -8.89
CA ASP A 276 1.59 -20.99 -7.94
C ASP A 276 1.93 -20.04 -6.78
N GLY A 277 1.14 -20.16 -5.72
CA GLY A 277 1.15 -19.28 -4.56
C GLY A 277 0.56 -20.00 -3.34
N ALA A 278 1.35 -20.90 -2.76
CA ALA A 278 1.30 -21.42 -1.39
C ALA A 278 0.02 -22.09 -0.82
N ASN A 279 -1.09 -22.25 -1.53
CA ASN A 279 -2.06 -23.28 -1.19
C ASN A 279 -2.92 -23.67 -2.40
N PRO A 280 -2.88 -24.92 -2.88
CA PRO A 280 -3.96 -25.46 -3.68
C PRO A 280 -5.15 -25.54 -2.74
N VAL A 281 -5.98 -24.49 -2.69
CA VAL A 281 -7.21 -24.54 -1.90
C VAL A 281 -8.10 -25.58 -2.58
N ASP A 282 -8.02 -26.80 -2.04
CA ASP A 282 -8.91 -27.94 -2.19
C ASP A 282 -9.53 -28.10 -3.57
N GLY A 283 -8.88 -28.88 -4.45
CA GLY A 283 -9.44 -29.72 -5.54
C GLY A 283 -10.85 -29.48 -6.12
N ARG A 284 -11.38 -28.26 -6.08
CA ARG A 284 -12.74 -27.89 -6.44
C ARG A 284 -12.65 -27.07 -7.71
N SER A 285 -13.29 -27.58 -8.76
CA SER A 285 -13.55 -26.83 -9.99
C SER A 285 -14.43 -25.61 -9.64
N ILE A 286 -13.87 -24.40 -9.73
CA ILE A 286 -14.65 -23.16 -9.60
C ILE A 286 -15.01 -22.70 -11.01
N THR A 287 -16.27 -22.89 -11.40
CA THR A 287 -16.81 -22.36 -12.66
C THR A 287 -17.03 -20.87 -12.52
N VAL A 288 -16.34 -20.07 -13.33
CA VAL A 288 -16.56 -18.62 -13.43
C VAL A 288 -17.17 -18.28 -14.78
N THR A 289 -18.35 -17.65 -14.75
CA THR A 289 -18.97 -16.98 -15.90
C THR A 289 -18.91 -15.48 -15.65
N GLY A 290 -17.90 -14.79 -16.18
CA GLY A 290 -17.76 -13.33 -16.01
C GLY A 290 -16.46 -12.77 -16.56
N ALA A 291 -16.48 -11.47 -16.88
CA ALA A 291 -15.28 -10.72 -17.27
C ALA A 291 -14.55 -10.17 -16.03
N GLY A 292 -13.24 -10.05 -16.11
CA GLY A 292 -12.44 -9.40 -15.07
C GLY A 292 -11.20 -8.73 -15.65
N TRP A 293 -10.28 -8.31 -14.77
CA TRP A 293 -9.09 -7.55 -15.11
C TRP A 293 -7.82 -8.19 -14.55
N LEU A 294 -6.73 -8.02 -15.28
CA LEU A 294 -5.37 -8.39 -14.92
C LEU A 294 -4.51 -7.13 -14.94
N VAL A 295 -3.76 -6.95 -13.87
CA VAL A 295 -2.82 -5.85 -13.69
C VAL A 295 -1.47 -6.47 -13.43
N LYS A 296 -0.46 -6.17 -14.25
CA LYS A 296 0.91 -6.54 -13.90
C LYS A 296 1.28 -5.87 -12.57
N LYS A 297 1.52 -6.67 -11.53
CA LYS A 297 2.04 -6.18 -10.26
C LYS A 297 3.46 -5.71 -10.53
N TYR A 298 3.74 -4.49 -10.14
CA TYR A 298 5.12 -4.02 -10.14
C TYR A 298 5.80 -4.71 -8.96
N GLY A 299 6.43 -5.84 -9.27
CA GLY A 299 7.25 -6.57 -8.33
C GLY A 299 8.41 -5.68 -7.90
N LEU A 300 8.68 -5.73 -6.60
CA LEU A 300 9.95 -5.83 -5.87
C LEU A 300 11.27 -6.05 -6.65
N VAL A 301 11.34 -5.85 -7.96
CA VAL A 301 12.58 -5.89 -8.72
C VAL A 301 13.45 -4.80 -8.09
N PRO A 302 14.47 -5.17 -7.31
CA PRO A 302 15.42 -4.20 -6.80
C PRO A 302 15.95 -3.47 -8.03
N CYS A 303 16.25 -2.16 -7.96
CA CYS A 303 16.95 -1.50 -9.04
C CYS A 303 18.39 -2.05 -9.11
N SER A 304 18.58 -3.34 -9.40
CA SER A 304 19.89 -3.93 -9.61
C SER A 304 20.39 -3.40 -10.95
N ALA A 305 21.55 -2.73 -10.93
CA ALA A 305 22.21 -2.17 -12.10
C ALA A 305 21.48 -1.01 -12.81
N GLY A 306 20.88 -0.09 -12.05
CA GLY A 306 20.49 1.21 -12.59
C GLY A 306 19.31 1.18 -13.55
N GLN A 307 18.49 0.12 -13.54
CA GLN A 307 17.23 0.09 -14.28
C GLN A 307 16.10 -0.10 -13.29
N CYS A 308 15.43 0.99 -12.94
CA CYS A 308 14.14 0.89 -12.27
C CYS A 308 13.04 1.08 -13.32
N PRO A 309 12.25 0.05 -13.66
CA PRO A 309 11.17 0.18 -14.64
C PRO A 309 9.95 0.95 -14.10
N LEU A 310 10.05 1.46 -12.87
CA LEU A 310 9.00 2.19 -12.17
C LEU A 310 9.14 3.69 -12.47
N ASN A 311 8.14 4.26 -13.14
CA ASN A 311 7.96 5.70 -13.30
C ASN A 311 7.40 6.29 -12.00
N ALA A 312 8.28 6.72 -11.10
CA ALA A 312 7.93 7.16 -9.75
C ALA A 312 8.22 8.65 -9.49
N GLY A 313 7.38 9.37 -8.76
CA GLY A 313 7.68 10.75 -8.33
C GLY A 313 8.96 10.82 -7.52
N VAL A 314 8.90 10.13 -6.38
CA VAL A 314 9.98 10.01 -5.42
C VAL A 314 10.35 8.54 -5.27
N TYR A 315 11.63 8.24 -5.42
CA TYR A 315 12.19 6.90 -5.18
C TYR A 315 13.11 6.92 -3.96
N MET A 316 12.75 6.17 -2.92
CA MET A 316 13.52 6.02 -1.69
C MET A 316 14.11 4.62 -1.60
N ASP A 317 15.43 4.53 -1.48
CA ASP A 317 16.16 3.27 -1.45
C ASP A 317 16.91 3.10 -0.12
N GLY A 318 16.23 2.61 0.92
CA GLY A 318 16.85 2.43 2.24
C GLY A 318 17.02 3.72 3.05
N ALA A 319 16.15 4.71 2.82
CA ALA A 319 16.00 5.84 3.75
C ALA A 319 15.33 5.37 5.05
N THR A 320 15.89 5.68 6.22
CA THR A 320 15.32 5.21 7.50
C THR A 320 14.22 6.12 8.06
N ASP A 321 14.26 7.39 7.71
CA ASP A 321 13.37 8.45 8.20
C ASP A 321 13.20 9.50 7.11
N ALA A 322 11.95 9.87 6.81
CA ALA A 322 11.64 10.82 5.76
C ALA A 322 10.39 11.64 6.08
N GLU A 323 10.42 12.92 5.74
CA GLU A 323 9.31 13.86 5.90
C GLU A 323 9.03 14.53 4.56
N PHE A 324 7.80 14.39 4.06
CA PHE A 324 7.31 14.96 2.81
C PHE A 324 6.09 15.82 3.12
N GLN A 325 6.22 17.13 2.97
CA GLN A 325 5.17 18.08 3.29
C GLN A 325 4.80 18.97 2.10
N ASN A 326 3.50 19.07 1.81
CA ASN A 326 2.93 19.96 0.80
C ASN A 326 3.53 19.77 -0.61
N ASN A 327 3.97 18.56 -0.96
CA ASN A 327 4.52 18.30 -2.29
C ASN A 327 3.40 18.08 -3.30
N THR A 328 3.66 18.45 -4.55
CA THR A 328 2.77 18.11 -5.66
C THR A 328 3.41 17.09 -6.59
N ILE A 329 2.67 16.03 -6.94
CA ILE A 329 3.18 14.96 -7.80
C ILE A 329 2.16 14.65 -8.88
N ASN A 330 2.61 14.68 -10.13
CA ASN A 330 1.77 14.29 -11.26
C ASN A 330 2.49 13.51 -12.35
N GLY A 331 1.68 12.79 -13.14
CA GLY A 331 2.16 12.01 -14.28
C GLY A 331 3.06 10.86 -13.82
N THR A 332 2.68 10.16 -12.75
CA THR A 332 3.46 9.04 -12.22
C THR A 332 2.67 7.74 -12.26
N VAL A 333 3.39 6.61 -12.32
CA VAL A 333 2.79 5.29 -12.04
C VAL A 333 2.71 5.09 -10.54
N VAL A 334 3.71 5.55 -9.79
CA VAL A 334 3.72 5.57 -8.33
C VAL A 334 4.21 6.93 -7.83
N ALA A 335 3.45 7.65 -7.02
CA ALA A 335 3.93 8.97 -6.59
C ALA A 335 5.09 8.88 -5.58
N PHE A 336 4.92 8.10 -4.51
CA PHE A 336 5.98 7.80 -3.55
C PHE A 336 6.28 6.31 -3.53
N PHE A 337 7.50 5.93 -3.90
CA PHE A 337 7.95 4.54 -3.85
C PHE A 337 9.10 4.40 -2.86
N ALA A 338 8.93 3.53 -1.88
CA ALA A 338 10.01 3.09 -0.99
C ALA A 338 10.28 1.60 -1.22
N ASN A 339 11.55 1.25 -1.43
CA ASN A 339 11.96 -0.13 -1.70
C ASN A 339 11.59 -1.05 -0.51
N PRO A 340 10.66 -2.01 -0.66
CA PRO A 340 10.15 -2.81 0.45
C PRO A 340 11.18 -3.76 1.04
N THR A 341 12.25 -4.07 0.29
CA THR A 341 13.28 -5.02 0.70
C THR A 341 14.34 -4.41 1.62
N ALA A 342 14.37 -3.08 1.75
CA ALA A 342 15.41 -2.37 2.48
C ALA A 342 15.10 -2.12 3.98
N GLY A 343 13.98 -2.63 4.51
CA GLY A 343 13.61 -2.49 5.93
C GLY A 343 12.61 -1.36 6.21
N GLY A 344 12.11 -1.26 7.45
CA GLY A 344 11.01 -0.36 7.85
C GLY A 344 11.33 1.13 7.72
N TYR A 345 10.33 1.91 7.30
CA TYR A 345 10.45 3.33 6.96
C TYR A 345 9.58 4.19 7.88
N ASP A 346 10.20 4.99 8.75
CA ASP A 346 9.45 5.98 9.54
C ASP A 346 9.15 7.23 8.68
N GLY A 347 8.27 7.09 7.70
CA GLY A 347 7.91 8.15 6.75
C GLY A 347 6.72 8.98 7.21
N LYS A 348 6.83 10.31 7.16
CA LYS A 348 5.76 11.28 7.46
C LYS A 348 5.37 12.00 6.17
N TYR A 349 4.19 11.74 5.66
CA TYR A 349 3.63 12.33 4.46
C TYR A 349 2.49 13.24 4.90
N MET A 350 2.62 14.54 4.66
CA MET A 350 1.68 15.54 5.16
C MET A 350 1.22 16.50 4.06
N GLY A 351 -0.07 16.49 3.76
CA GLY A 351 -0.68 17.47 2.86
C GLY A 351 -0.16 17.37 1.42
N ASN A 352 0.35 16.22 0.99
CA ASN A 352 0.78 16.09 -0.39
C ASN A 352 -0.43 15.92 -1.32
N HIS A 353 -0.29 16.41 -2.54
CA HIS A 353 -1.32 16.35 -3.56
C HIS A 353 -0.80 15.57 -4.76
N VAL A 354 -1.45 14.45 -5.05
CA VAL A 354 -1.06 13.51 -6.09
C VAL A 354 -2.19 13.38 -7.11
N TRP A 355 -1.88 13.51 -8.40
CA TRP A 355 -2.87 13.35 -9.47
C TRP A 355 -2.25 12.92 -10.79
N ASN A 356 -3.03 12.33 -11.69
CA ASN A 356 -2.61 12.15 -13.08
C ASN A 356 -3.59 12.83 -14.04
N TYR A 357 -3.04 13.39 -15.11
CA TYR A 357 -3.87 13.75 -16.26
C TYR A 357 -4.45 12.50 -16.93
N PRO A 358 -5.67 12.53 -17.50
CA PRO A 358 -6.30 11.36 -18.12
C PRO A 358 -5.43 10.72 -19.20
N GLN A 359 -4.63 11.52 -19.89
CA GLN A 359 -3.72 11.11 -20.96
C GLN A 359 -2.52 10.31 -20.45
N ALA A 360 -2.06 10.59 -19.23
CA ALA A 360 -1.00 9.84 -18.56
C ALA A 360 -1.49 8.46 -18.09
N GLY A 361 -2.82 8.31 -17.97
CA GLY A 361 -3.48 7.11 -17.48
C GLY A 361 -3.58 7.07 -15.95
N PRO A 362 -4.31 6.10 -15.41
CA PRO A 362 -4.42 5.89 -13.97
C PRO A 362 -3.05 5.71 -13.33
N MET A 363 -2.85 6.39 -12.21
CA MET A 363 -1.78 6.06 -11.28
C MET A 363 -2.04 4.67 -10.70
N LEU A 364 -1.01 3.87 -10.49
CA LEU A 364 -1.17 2.59 -9.83
C LEU A 364 -1.33 2.78 -8.32
N TYR A 365 -0.35 3.41 -7.66
CA TYR A 365 -0.36 3.68 -6.22
C TYR A 365 -0.01 5.14 -5.95
N SER A 366 -0.71 5.82 -5.03
CA SER A 366 -0.19 7.09 -4.52
C SER A 366 1.08 6.87 -3.70
N HIS A 367 1.06 5.81 -2.89
CA HIS A 367 2.20 5.42 -2.07
C HIS A 367 2.41 3.92 -2.18
N SER A 368 3.64 3.47 -2.39
CA SER A 368 4.04 2.07 -2.23
C SER A 368 5.22 2.05 -1.27
N ILE A 369 4.93 1.94 0.03
CA ILE A 369 5.90 2.15 1.10
C ILE A 369 5.84 1.02 2.15
N ALA A 370 6.89 0.91 2.96
CA ALA A 370 7.07 -0.23 3.86
C ALA A 370 7.19 0.19 5.33
N GLY A 371 6.07 0.06 6.07
CA GLY A 371 6.00 -0.06 7.53
C GLY A 371 6.36 1.19 8.34
N ASP A 372 5.65 1.46 9.44
CA ASP A 372 5.80 2.61 10.35
C ASP A 372 5.61 4.01 9.72
N ASN A 373 4.79 4.11 8.68
CA ASN A 373 4.55 5.39 8.00
C ASN A 373 3.29 6.10 8.51
N SER A 374 3.28 7.43 8.46
CA SER A 374 2.11 8.28 8.73
C SER A 374 1.76 9.11 7.50
N LEU A 375 0.55 8.95 6.97
CA LEU A 375 -0.02 9.75 5.89
C LEU A 375 -1.10 10.66 6.47
N ILE A 376 -0.95 11.98 6.36
CA ILE A 376 -1.82 12.95 7.03
C ILE A 376 -2.29 14.00 6.02
N GLY A 377 -3.60 14.11 5.80
CA GLY A 377 -4.15 15.12 4.90
C GLY A 377 -3.75 14.94 3.43
N GLU A 378 -3.41 13.72 3.03
CA GLU A 378 -3.04 13.42 1.64
C GLU A 378 -4.25 13.59 0.72
N GLN A 379 -4.08 14.25 -0.42
CA GLN A 379 -5.10 14.34 -1.46
C GLN A 379 -4.64 13.58 -2.71
N VAL A 380 -5.39 12.55 -3.09
CA VAL A 380 -5.15 11.77 -4.30
C VAL A 380 -6.30 11.99 -5.29
N ASP A 381 -6.09 12.76 -6.35
CA ASP A 381 -7.10 12.89 -7.40
C ASP A 381 -7.00 11.73 -8.38
N CYS A 382 -8.14 11.11 -8.67
CA CYS A 382 -8.24 10.01 -9.63
C CYS A 382 -7.96 10.53 -11.06
N PRO A 383 -7.62 9.70 -12.07
CA PRO A 383 -7.65 8.24 -12.07
C PRO A 383 -6.48 7.63 -11.26
N ALA A 384 -6.81 6.78 -10.29
CA ALA A 384 -5.85 5.98 -9.53
C ALA A 384 -6.47 4.60 -9.27
N TRP A 385 -5.69 3.52 -9.37
CA TRP A 385 -6.17 2.17 -9.04
C TRP A 385 -6.14 1.93 -7.56
N PHE A 386 -5.08 2.37 -6.89
CA PHE A 386 -4.95 2.26 -5.46
C PHE A 386 -4.54 3.63 -4.90
N GLY A 387 -5.06 3.95 -3.72
CA GLY A 387 -4.49 4.98 -2.87
C GLY A 387 -3.12 4.52 -2.34
N PRO A 388 -2.94 4.35 -1.01
CA PRO A 388 -1.70 3.80 -0.48
C PRO A 388 -1.65 2.28 -0.61
N LYS A 389 -0.44 1.75 -0.78
CA LYS A 389 -0.08 0.35 -0.62
C LYS A 389 0.97 0.25 0.48
N PHE A 390 0.69 -0.56 1.48
CA PHE A 390 1.66 -0.88 2.54
C PHE A 390 2.15 -2.31 2.43
N THR A 391 3.45 -2.48 2.66
CA THR A 391 4.13 -3.78 2.59
C THR A 391 4.65 -4.29 3.93
N ALA A 392 4.51 -3.49 4.99
CA ALA A 392 4.86 -3.86 6.36
C ALA A 392 3.88 -3.23 7.37
N ARG A 393 4.08 -3.48 8.67
CA ARG A 393 3.15 -3.14 9.76
C ARG A 393 3.23 -1.68 10.21
N ASN A 394 2.27 -1.27 11.05
CA ASN A 394 2.26 -0.02 11.83
C ASN A 394 2.09 1.26 11.02
N ASN A 395 1.44 1.21 9.85
CA ASN A 395 1.17 2.43 9.10
C ASN A 395 -0.09 3.14 9.65
N THR A 396 -0.18 4.44 9.43
CA THR A 396 -1.32 5.27 9.83
C THR A 396 -1.72 6.19 8.69
N ILE A 397 -3.03 6.33 8.45
CA ILE A 397 -3.62 7.27 7.51
C ILE A 397 -4.58 8.17 8.30
N MET A 398 -4.41 9.48 8.21
CA MET A 398 -5.23 10.48 8.90
C MET A 398 -5.74 11.51 7.90
N GLY A 399 -7.04 11.83 7.92
CA GLY A 399 -7.60 12.96 7.17
C GLY A 399 -7.36 12.95 5.66
N SER A 400 -7.01 11.80 5.07
CA SER A 400 -6.55 11.69 3.69
C SER A 400 -7.70 11.33 2.74
N GLU A 401 -7.78 11.96 1.58
CA GLU A 401 -8.87 11.78 0.63
C GLU A 401 -8.43 11.30 -0.75
N MET A 402 -9.22 10.40 -1.33
CA MET A 402 -9.18 10.11 -2.76
C MET A 402 -10.32 10.84 -3.45
N ASN A 403 -10.03 11.77 -4.35
CA ASN A 403 -11.02 12.58 -5.03
C ASN A 403 -11.24 12.09 -6.46
N CYS A 404 -12.31 11.33 -6.66
CA CYS A 404 -12.71 10.82 -7.97
C CYS A 404 -13.82 11.65 -8.65
N SER A 405 -14.36 12.69 -8.01
CA SER A 405 -15.48 13.49 -8.56
C SER A 405 -15.17 14.21 -9.88
N GLY A 406 -13.91 14.56 -10.13
CA GLY A 406 -13.51 15.42 -11.26
C GLY A 406 -13.27 14.68 -12.57
N PHE A 407 -13.22 13.35 -12.54
CA PHE A 407 -12.84 12.53 -13.69
C PHE A 407 -13.98 11.57 -14.01
N ASN A 408 -14.56 11.67 -15.21
CA ASN A 408 -15.61 10.77 -15.75
C ASN A 408 -15.20 9.28 -15.81
N SER A 409 -14.12 8.87 -15.16
CA SER A 409 -13.78 7.49 -14.89
C SER A 409 -14.82 6.89 -13.96
N ASN A 410 -15.58 5.92 -14.45
CA ASN A 410 -16.53 5.14 -13.66
C ASN A 410 -15.82 4.63 -12.38
N PRO A 411 -16.12 5.22 -11.20
CA PRO A 411 -15.37 4.94 -9.98
C PRO A 411 -15.64 3.52 -9.44
N ASP A 412 -16.63 2.82 -10.00
CA ASP A 412 -17.07 1.51 -9.55
C ASP A 412 -16.19 0.33 -10.02
N ALA A 413 -15.25 0.54 -10.96
CA ALA A 413 -14.55 -0.59 -11.58
C ALA A 413 -13.16 -0.91 -11.01
N MET A 414 -12.39 0.07 -10.48
CA MET A 414 -10.97 -0.17 -10.16
C MET A 414 -10.39 0.61 -8.97
N THR A 415 -11.05 1.64 -8.43
CA THR A 415 -10.44 2.48 -7.40
C THR A 415 -10.55 1.85 -6.02
N THR A 416 -9.41 1.46 -5.45
CA THR A 416 -9.27 0.91 -4.10
C THR A 416 -8.61 1.93 -3.18
N TYR A 417 -9.22 2.21 -2.03
CA TYR A 417 -8.68 3.23 -1.11
C TYR A 417 -7.32 2.86 -0.52
N LEU A 418 -7.15 1.61 -0.10
CA LEU A 418 -5.93 1.13 0.55
C LEU A 418 -5.65 -0.32 0.14
N ARG A 419 -4.38 -0.65 -0.07
CA ARG A 419 -3.89 -2.01 -0.28
C ARG A 419 -2.89 -2.43 0.80
N LEU A 420 -3.05 -3.64 1.32
CA LEU A 420 -2.10 -4.25 2.27
C LEU A 420 -1.50 -5.52 1.64
N ASP A 421 -0.19 -5.52 1.44
CA ASP A 421 0.54 -6.77 1.17
C ASP A 421 0.58 -7.62 2.45
N LYS A 422 0.96 -8.89 2.30
CA LYS A 422 0.96 -9.88 3.37
C LYS A 422 1.74 -9.41 4.59
N ASN A 423 1.17 -9.59 5.77
CA ASN A 423 1.70 -9.11 7.07
C ASN A 423 1.76 -7.59 7.23
N ALA A 424 1.28 -6.79 6.29
CA ALA A 424 1.17 -5.35 6.47
C ALA A 424 -0.04 -4.98 7.36
N SER A 425 0.04 -3.80 7.99
CA SER A 425 -1.08 -3.26 8.77
C SER A 425 -1.15 -1.74 8.64
N ALA A 426 -2.37 -1.21 8.75
CA ALA A 426 -2.61 0.22 8.79
C ALA A 426 -3.79 0.58 9.71
N SER A 427 -3.68 1.73 10.40
CA SER A 427 -4.76 2.40 11.12
C SER A 427 -5.27 3.57 10.29
N ILE A 428 -6.59 3.77 10.18
CA ILE A 428 -7.18 4.85 9.38
C ILE A 428 -8.08 5.73 10.24
N TRP A 429 -7.85 7.04 10.25
CA TRP A 429 -8.63 8.05 10.96
C TRP A 429 -9.09 9.16 9.99
N GLY A 430 -10.37 9.20 9.62
CA GLY A 430 -10.91 10.31 8.81
C GLY A 430 -10.55 10.27 7.31
N GLY A 431 -10.43 9.08 6.72
CA GLY A 431 -10.23 8.90 5.28
C GLY A 431 -11.54 8.88 4.48
N ARG A 432 -11.55 9.40 3.25
CA ARG A 432 -12.75 9.37 2.38
C ARG A 432 -12.43 9.24 0.88
N ILE A 433 -13.38 8.68 0.12
CA ILE A 433 -13.44 8.81 -1.33
C ILE A 433 -14.45 9.92 -1.67
N LYS A 434 -13.99 11.05 -2.18
CA LYS A 434 -14.80 12.22 -2.55
C LYS A 434 -15.32 12.05 -3.98
N GLY A 435 -16.62 12.29 -4.18
CA GLY A 435 -17.27 12.27 -5.50
C GLY A 435 -18.17 11.07 -5.80
N GLN A 436 -18.38 10.16 -4.84
CA GLN A 436 -19.37 9.09 -4.98
C GLN A 436 -20.70 9.53 -4.36
N SER A 437 -21.72 9.69 -5.20
CA SER A 437 -23.12 9.83 -4.79
C SER A 437 -23.79 8.48 -4.50
N SER A 438 -23.08 7.36 -4.72
CA SER A 438 -23.62 6.00 -4.54
C SER A 438 -23.03 5.29 -3.31
N PRO A 439 -23.86 4.74 -2.40
CA PRO A 439 -23.43 3.95 -1.23
C PRO A 439 -22.85 2.55 -1.58
N THR A 440 -22.65 2.24 -2.87
CA THR A 440 -22.21 0.90 -3.33
C THR A 440 -20.70 0.77 -3.55
N ALA A 441 -19.97 1.86 -3.70
CA ALA A 441 -18.52 1.79 -3.83
C ALA A 441 -17.88 1.73 -2.43
N ARG A 442 -17.99 0.53 -1.86
CA ARG A 442 -17.44 0.19 -0.55
C ARG A 442 -15.91 0.14 -0.69
N PRO A 443 -15.13 0.76 0.21
CA PRO A 443 -13.68 0.59 0.22
C PRO A 443 -13.36 -0.91 0.32
N GLN A 444 -12.81 -1.46 -0.76
CA GLN A 444 -12.43 -2.87 -0.81
C GLN A 444 -11.08 -3.01 -0.11
N PHE A 445 -11.05 -3.64 1.07
CA PHE A 445 -9.82 -3.92 1.81
C PHE A 445 -9.33 -5.30 1.41
N GLU A 446 -8.24 -5.37 0.65
CA GLU A 446 -7.60 -6.63 0.29
C GLU A 446 -6.58 -7.01 1.38
N VAL A 447 -6.77 -8.19 1.99
CA VAL A 447 -5.85 -8.80 2.97
C VAL A 447 -5.22 -10.01 2.27
N SER A 448 -3.91 -9.97 2.01
CA SER A 448 -3.21 -11.16 1.49
C SER A 448 -2.67 -12.02 2.64
N ASP A 449 -3.14 -13.26 2.70
CA ASP A 449 -2.86 -14.24 3.76
C ASP A 449 -1.65 -15.13 3.40
N ALA A 450 -0.89 -15.56 4.42
CA ALA A 450 -0.40 -16.92 4.56
C ALA A 450 0.39 -17.09 5.87
N SER A 451 0.01 -18.10 6.66
CA SER A 451 0.72 -18.64 7.83
C SER A 451 0.49 -17.94 9.18
N VAL A 452 -0.69 -18.16 9.76
CA VAL A 452 -0.76 -18.55 11.18
C VAL A 452 -1.41 -19.93 11.23
N ALA A 453 -0.58 -20.97 11.37
CA ALA A 453 -1.03 -22.31 11.69
C ALA A 453 -1.64 -22.28 13.10
N GLY A 454 -2.92 -22.64 13.25
CA GLY A 454 -3.55 -22.55 14.57
C GLY A 454 -5.02 -22.91 14.77
N SER A 455 -5.74 -23.46 13.78
CA SER A 455 -6.99 -24.24 13.95
C SER A 455 -8.23 -23.53 14.61
N PRO A 456 -9.44 -24.12 14.59
CA PRO A 456 -10.44 -23.80 13.58
C PRO A 456 -11.84 -23.50 14.18
N ALA A 457 -12.83 -23.29 13.30
CA ALA A 457 -14.28 -23.24 13.56
C ALA A 457 -14.76 -21.92 14.23
N GLN A 458 -15.82 -21.25 13.80
CA GLN A 458 -16.91 -21.57 12.88
C GLN A 458 -17.53 -20.24 12.44
N ASN A 459 -17.53 -19.97 11.14
CA ASN A 459 -18.66 -19.33 10.49
C ASN A 459 -18.67 -19.86 9.05
N ALA A 460 -19.50 -20.87 8.84
CA ALA A 460 -19.76 -21.44 7.54
C ALA A 460 -20.34 -20.33 6.64
N GLY A 461 -19.60 -19.95 5.61
CA GLY A 461 -20.13 -19.05 4.58
C GLY A 461 -19.13 -18.43 3.62
N HIS A 462 -17.96 -17.98 4.06
CA HIS A 462 -17.01 -17.29 3.16
C HIS A 462 -15.56 -17.39 3.67
N PRO A 463 -14.59 -17.86 2.86
CA PRO A 463 -13.18 -17.75 3.21
C PRO A 463 -12.68 -16.32 2.97
N ASN A 464 -12.12 -15.71 4.01
CA ASN A 464 -11.09 -14.66 4.00
C ASN A 464 -11.40 -13.27 3.41
N TYR A 465 -12.54 -12.65 3.76
CA TYR A 465 -12.74 -11.21 3.55
C TYR A 465 -13.27 -10.51 4.81
N LYS A 466 -12.47 -9.65 5.44
CA LYS A 466 -12.99 -8.65 6.40
C LYS A 466 -13.38 -7.39 5.61
N ARG A 467 -14.68 -7.23 5.36
CA ARG A 467 -15.26 -5.99 4.81
C ARG A 467 -15.35 -4.95 5.94
N PHE A 468 -14.66 -3.82 5.81
CA PHE A 468 -14.85 -2.67 6.70
C PHE A 468 -15.67 -1.61 5.96
N GLY A 469 -16.83 -1.25 6.49
CA GLY A 469 -17.62 -0.12 6.00
C GLY A 469 -17.13 1.16 6.67
N LEU A 470 -16.59 2.09 5.89
CA LEU A 470 -16.48 3.49 6.30
C LEU A 470 -17.82 4.15 6.01
N GLU A 471 -18.68 4.24 7.02
CA GLU A 471 -19.73 5.27 7.06
C GLU A 471 -19.27 6.43 7.93
N ALA A 472 -19.80 7.62 7.62
CA ALA A 472 -19.31 8.96 7.89
C ALA A 472 -19.31 9.43 9.37
N ASP A 473 -19.08 8.53 10.32
CA ASP A 473 -18.89 8.88 11.72
C ASP A 473 -17.41 8.74 12.08
N ASN A 474 -16.90 9.66 12.91
CA ASN A 474 -15.54 9.74 13.48
C ASN A 474 -15.10 8.50 14.30
N THR A 475 -15.37 7.30 13.79
CA THR A 475 -15.16 6.03 14.48
C THR A 475 -13.78 5.51 14.13
N ILE A 476 -12.97 5.35 15.19
CA ILE A 476 -11.65 4.75 15.16
C ILE A 476 -11.81 3.28 14.76
N TYR A 477 -11.27 2.90 13.60
CA TYR A 477 -11.04 1.49 13.25
C TYR A 477 -9.55 1.18 13.39
N THR A 478 -9.12 0.93 14.63
CA THR A 478 -7.79 0.35 14.88
C THR A 478 -7.87 -1.12 14.52
N VAL A 479 -7.19 -1.54 13.45
CA VAL A 479 -6.82 -2.96 13.30
C VAL A 479 -5.51 -3.15 14.07
N SER A 480 -5.60 -3.03 15.40
CA SER A 480 -4.74 -3.82 16.24
C SER A 480 -5.36 -5.21 16.24
N ASP A 481 -4.55 -6.26 16.14
CA ASP A 481 -5.00 -7.58 16.57
C ASP A 481 -5.15 -7.54 18.10
N SER A 482 -6.15 -6.80 18.58
CA SER A 482 -6.66 -6.91 19.93
C SER A 482 -7.46 -8.21 19.96
N TYR A 483 -6.75 -9.32 20.18
CA TYR A 483 -7.43 -10.57 20.45
C TYR A 483 -7.84 -10.54 21.92
N ARG A 484 -9.15 -10.54 22.15
CA ARG A 484 -9.67 -10.80 23.49
C ARG A 484 -9.59 -12.28 23.76
N TRP A 485 -8.96 -12.62 24.87
CA TRP A 485 -8.94 -13.99 25.38
C TRP A 485 -9.46 -14.00 26.80
N SER A 486 -10.09 -15.11 27.17
CA SER A 486 -10.68 -15.29 28.49
C SER A 486 -10.22 -16.59 29.12
N LEU A 487 -9.94 -16.55 30.42
CA LEU A 487 -9.71 -17.72 31.25
C LEU A 487 -10.97 -17.98 32.07
N THR A 488 -11.59 -19.14 31.87
CA THR A 488 -12.83 -19.51 32.56
C THR A 488 -12.63 -20.74 33.43
N GLY A 489 -13.41 -20.83 34.50
CA GLY A 489 -13.40 -21.97 35.39
C GLY A 489 -14.60 -22.02 36.32
N ALA A 490 -14.74 -23.15 37.00
CA ALA A 490 -15.78 -23.37 38.00
C ALA A 490 -15.24 -24.26 39.12
N THR A 491 -15.82 -24.12 40.32
CA THR A 491 -15.54 -25.05 41.43
C THR A 491 -16.25 -26.37 41.20
N SER A 492 -15.57 -27.49 41.47
CA SER A 492 -16.15 -28.84 41.42
C SER A 492 -16.98 -29.18 42.66
N ALA A 493 -16.74 -28.48 43.77
CA ALA A 493 -17.51 -28.58 45.01
C ALA A 493 -17.65 -27.19 45.65
N ALA A 494 -18.71 -27.01 46.44
CA ALA A 494 -18.98 -25.74 47.09
C ALA A 494 -17.83 -25.36 48.05
N GLN A 495 -17.34 -24.14 47.94
CA GLN A 495 -16.35 -23.61 48.86
C GLN A 495 -17.00 -23.47 50.26
N PRO A 496 -16.43 -24.07 51.31
CA PRO A 496 -16.98 -23.93 52.66
C PRO A 496 -16.93 -22.48 53.15
N GLN A 497 -17.87 -22.10 54.01
CA GLN A 497 -17.77 -20.83 54.75
C GLN A 497 -16.49 -20.76 55.60
N GLY A 498 -16.04 -19.56 55.94
CA GLY A 498 -14.85 -19.34 56.75
C GLY A 498 -13.56 -19.81 56.09
N SER A 499 -13.54 -19.93 54.76
CA SER A 499 -12.40 -20.47 54.02
C SER A 499 -11.87 -19.48 52.99
N THR A 500 -10.57 -19.57 52.74
CA THR A 500 -9.91 -18.95 51.59
C THR A 500 -9.47 -20.04 50.63
N ARG A 501 -9.77 -19.86 49.35
CA ARG A 501 -9.34 -20.74 48.26
C ARG A 501 -8.77 -19.92 47.11
N TYR A 502 -7.98 -20.57 46.29
CA TYR A 502 -7.44 -19.99 45.06
C TYR A 502 -8.07 -20.71 43.88
N LEU A 503 -8.64 -19.95 42.95
CA LEU A 503 -9.38 -20.44 41.80
C LEU A 503 -8.50 -20.35 40.55
N GLY A 504 -8.37 -21.47 39.85
CA GLY A 504 -7.95 -21.49 38.44
C GLY A 504 -8.27 -22.80 37.73
N PRO A 505 -7.48 -23.25 36.73
CA PRO A 505 -7.97 -24.18 35.70
C PRO A 505 -8.52 -25.51 36.24
N THR A 506 -8.04 -25.94 37.41
CA THR A 506 -8.41 -27.18 38.09
C THR A 506 -9.42 -26.99 39.24
N GLY A 507 -10.07 -25.83 39.33
CA GLY A 507 -11.05 -25.48 40.37
C GLY A 507 -10.43 -24.76 41.57
N ALA A 508 -11.05 -24.91 42.75
CA ALA A 508 -10.64 -24.26 44.00
C ALA A 508 -9.60 -25.09 44.77
N GLN A 509 -8.41 -24.53 44.99
CA GLN A 509 -7.32 -25.18 45.75
C GLN A 509 -6.99 -24.41 47.04
N PRO A 510 -6.39 -25.05 48.06
CA PRO A 510 -5.92 -24.36 49.27
C PRO A 510 -4.67 -23.48 49.06
N SER A 511 -3.94 -23.67 47.96
CA SER A 511 -2.69 -22.94 47.65
C SER A 511 -2.74 -22.33 46.24
N ALA A 512 -2.24 -21.11 46.10
CA ALA A 512 -2.23 -20.37 44.83
C ALA A 512 -1.39 -21.05 43.74
N VAL A 513 -0.26 -21.66 44.13
CA VAL A 513 0.65 -22.35 43.19
C VAL A 513 -0.04 -23.56 42.52
N ASN A 514 -1.06 -24.13 43.14
CA ASN A 514 -1.77 -25.29 42.61
C ASN A 514 -3.03 -24.91 41.82
N ALA A 515 -3.38 -23.62 41.77
CA ALA A 515 -4.59 -23.08 41.13
C ALA A 515 -4.26 -22.07 40.02
N THR A 516 -3.03 -21.98 39.56
CA THR A 516 -2.59 -20.89 38.70
C THR A 516 -2.80 -21.17 37.22
N TYR A 517 -3.33 -20.20 36.48
CA TYR A 517 -3.21 -20.16 35.02
C TYR A 517 -1.88 -19.53 34.66
N LEU A 518 -1.13 -20.16 33.76
CA LEU A 518 0.00 -19.51 33.11
C LEU A 518 -0.53 -18.73 31.92
N ALA A 519 -0.28 -17.42 31.90
CA ALA A 519 -0.63 -16.59 30.75
C ALA A 519 0.11 -17.08 29.51
N ALA A 520 -0.62 -17.59 28.52
CA ALA A 520 -0.03 -18.08 27.27
C ALA A 520 0.44 -16.93 26.36
N TYR A 521 -0.12 -15.74 26.54
CA TYR A 521 0.14 -14.56 25.73
C TYR A 521 0.24 -13.30 26.61
N PRO A 522 0.97 -12.26 26.16
CA PRO A 522 0.97 -10.98 26.86
C PRO A 522 -0.35 -10.25 26.64
N GLY A 523 -0.71 -9.35 27.55
CA GLY A 523 -1.92 -8.53 27.39
C GLY A 523 -2.20 -7.61 28.58
N ARG A 524 -3.31 -6.89 28.52
CA ARG A 524 -3.85 -6.05 29.58
C ARG A 524 -5.06 -6.74 30.22
N ALA A 525 -5.11 -6.83 31.54
CA ALA A 525 -6.31 -7.29 32.24
C ALA A 525 -7.45 -6.27 32.07
N ILE A 526 -8.65 -6.74 31.73
CA ILE A 526 -9.82 -5.88 31.52
C ILE A 526 -10.86 -6.10 32.60
N LYS A 527 -11.25 -7.36 32.83
CA LYS A 527 -12.46 -7.66 33.59
C LYS A 527 -12.38 -9.01 34.30
N MET A 528 -12.89 -9.06 35.52
CA MET A 528 -13.24 -10.28 36.23
C MET A 528 -14.76 -10.34 36.38
N THR A 529 -15.36 -11.47 36.04
CA THR A 529 -16.78 -11.76 36.29
C THR A 529 -16.87 -12.99 37.19
N ILE A 530 -17.63 -12.89 38.28
CA ILE A 530 -17.89 -13.96 39.24
C ILE A 530 -19.40 -14.22 39.30
N GLN A 531 -19.77 -15.50 39.35
CA GLN A 531 -21.12 -15.96 39.65
C GLN A 531 -21.08 -17.03 40.75
N VAL A 532 -22.06 -17.01 41.64
CA VAL A 532 -22.24 -18.00 42.70
C VAL A 532 -23.65 -18.59 42.63
N ASP A 533 -23.82 -19.82 43.10
CA ASP A 533 -25.11 -20.52 43.09
C ASP A 533 -25.93 -20.34 44.38
N ALA A 534 -25.31 -19.80 45.43
CA ALA A 534 -25.95 -19.38 46.66
C ALA A 534 -25.45 -17.99 47.05
N THR A 535 -26.30 -17.16 47.66
CA THR A 535 -25.90 -15.82 48.16
C THR A 535 -25.46 -15.92 49.62
N PRO A 536 -24.55 -15.05 50.10
CA PRO A 536 -24.10 -15.10 51.48
C PRO A 536 -25.21 -14.69 52.46
N SER A 537 -25.18 -15.26 53.67
CA SER A 537 -26.09 -14.91 54.77
C SER A 537 -26.08 -13.41 55.08
N ALA A 538 -27.17 -12.89 55.67
CA ALA A 538 -27.32 -11.46 55.96
C ALA A 538 -26.11 -10.89 56.73
N GLY A 539 -25.56 -9.78 56.21
CA GLY A 539 -24.38 -9.12 56.78
C GLY A 539 -23.03 -9.79 56.47
N GLN A 540 -23.01 -10.80 55.61
CA GLN A 540 -21.81 -11.51 55.16
C GLN A 540 -21.54 -11.26 53.67
N SER A 541 -20.33 -11.58 53.21
CA SER A 541 -19.93 -11.47 51.81
C SER A 541 -19.02 -12.60 51.37
N PHE A 542 -19.01 -12.85 50.06
CA PHE A 542 -17.93 -13.58 49.39
C PHE A 542 -17.05 -12.55 48.67
N THR A 543 -15.76 -12.53 48.96
CA THR A 543 -14.81 -11.59 48.34
C THR A 543 -13.91 -12.30 47.34
N PHE A 544 -13.69 -11.70 46.18
CA PHE A 544 -12.89 -12.25 45.08
C PHE A 544 -11.84 -11.23 44.65
N ILE A 545 -10.58 -11.66 44.56
CA ILE A 545 -9.44 -10.81 44.21
C ILE A 545 -8.67 -11.47 43.07
N ALA A 546 -8.60 -10.83 41.90
CA ALA A 546 -7.79 -11.29 40.78
C ALA A 546 -6.33 -10.88 40.98
N ASN A 547 -5.39 -11.81 40.81
CA ASN A 547 -3.97 -11.60 41.03
C ASN A 547 -3.14 -12.01 39.81
N ASN A 548 -2.03 -11.29 39.60
CA ASN A 548 -0.91 -11.66 38.75
C ASN A 548 0.34 -11.80 39.64
N GLY A 549 0.65 -13.03 40.05
CA GLY A 549 1.65 -13.29 41.08
C GLY A 549 1.27 -12.58 42.39
N ALA A 550 2.15 -11.71 42.90
CA ALA A 550 1.89 -10.92 44.10
C ALA A 550 1.09 -9.62 43.85
N THR A 551 0.80 -9.29 42.59
CA THR A 551 0.14 -8.04 42.22
C THR A 551 -1.37 -8.24 42.09
N THR A 552 -2.15 -7.47 42.86
CA THR A 552 -3.60 -7.43 42.73
C THR A 552 -4.00 -6.67 41.46
N LEU A 553 -4.81 -7.29 40.61
CA LEU A 553 -5.36 -6.69 39.39
C LEU A 553 -6.70 -5.99 39.64
N GLY A 554 -7.49 -6.47 40.60
CA GLY A 554 -8.79 -5.92 40.96
C GLY A 554 -9.58 -6.87 41.86
N SER A 555 -10.69 -6.40 42.43
CA SER A 555 -11.50 -7.18 43.36
C SER A 555 -12.99 -6.83 43.29
N CYS A 556 -13.86 -7.81 43.55
CA CYS A 556 -15.28 -7.58 43.80
C CYS A 556 -15.81 -8.46 44.92
N SER A 557 -17.00 -8.16 45.43
CA SER A 557 -17.67 -8.97 46.44
C SER A 557 -19.12 -9.25 46.07
N VAL A 558 -19.59 -10.45 46.37
CA VAL A 558 -21.01 -10.81 46.35
C VAL A 558 -21.56 -10.62 47.77
N SER A 559 -22.63 -9.85 47.91
CA SER A 559 -23.37 -9.62 49.16
C SER A 559 -24.71 -10.34 49.17
N THR A 560 -25.40 -10.36 50.31
CA THR A 560 -26.73 -10.97 50.44
C THR A 560 -27.69 -10.48 49.35
N GLY A 561 -28.39 -11.43 48.69
CA GLY A 561 -29.32 -11.14 47.60
C GLY A 561 -28.70 -10.99 46.20
N ALA A 562 -27.38 -10.92 46.09
CA ALA A 562 -26.67 -10.90 44.80
C ALA A 562 -26.08 -12.28 44.49
N TYR A 563 -26.12 -12.68 43.21
CA TYR A 563 -25.55 -13.95 42.72
C TYR A 563 -24.31 -13.75 41.85
N SER A 564 -23.86 -12.51 41.65
CA SER A 564 -22.70 -12.20 40.82
C SER A 564 -22.03 -10.91 41.25
N CYS A 565 -20.75 -10.78 40.95
CA CYS A 565 -20.03 -9.51 41.01
C CYS A 565 -19.07 -9.39 39.84
N GLU A 566 -18.75 -8.16 39.46
CA GLU A 566 -17.77 -7.87 38.42
C GLU A 566 -16.78 -6.83 38.94
N ALA A 567 -15.53 -6.91 38.46
CA ALA A 567 -14.50 -5.91 38.71
C ALA A 567 -13.83 -5.53 37.39
N GLU A 568 -13.59 -4.24 37.20
CA GLU A 568 -12.58 -3.80 36.25
C GLU A 568 -11.21 -4.23 36.77
N LEU A 569 -10.36 -4.73 35.88
CA LEU A 569 -9.01 -5.15 36.19
C LEU A 569 -8.02 -4.15 35.59
N HIS A 570 -6.90 -3.98 36.27
CA HIS A 570 -5.83 -3.10 35.84
C HIS A 570 -4.48 -3.83 35.92
N GLY A 571 -3.61 -3.57 34.96
CA GLY A 571 -2.25 -4.11 34.92
C GLY A 571 -1.94 -4.89 33.65
N TYR A 572 -0.64 -4.95 33.34
CA TYR A 572 -0.09 -5.74 32.25
C TYR A 572 0.24 -7.16 32.72
N ILE A 573 0.11 -8.10 31.78
CA ILE A 573 0.37 -9.52 31.94
C ILE A 573 1.39 -9.90 30.87
N GLY A 574 2.51 -10.50 31.30
CA GLY A 574 3.48 -11.10 30.39
C GLY A 574 3.20 -12.59 30.19
N VAL A 575 3.86 -13.18 29.20
CA VAL A 575 3.83 -14.65 28.99
C VAL A 575 4.44 -15.34 30.21
N GLY A 576 3.79 -16.39 30.71
CA GLY A 576 4.22 -17.17 31.86
C GLY A 576 3.87 -16.57 33.22
N ASN A 577 3.21 -15.41 33.26
CA ASN A 577 2.70 -14.85 34.51
C ASN A 577 1.64 -15.77 35.15
N ASN A 578 1.67 -15.83 36.48
CA ASN A 578 0.82 -16.66 37.31
C ASN A 578 -0.50 -15.93 37.64
N LEU A 579 -1.58 -16.31 36.98
CA LEU A 579 -2.90 -15.69 37.15
C LEU A 579 -3.83 -16.58 37.99
N TYR A 580 -4.50 -16.01 38.98
CA TYR A 580 -5.48 -16.72 39.81
C TYR A 580 -6.45 -15.75 40.50
N ILE A 581 -7.58 -16.28 40.97
CA ILE A 581 -8.52 -15.52 41.81
C ILE A 581 -8.45 -16.05 43.24
N GLN A 582 -8.17 -15.19 44.20
CA GLN A 582 -8.32 -15.51 45.62
C GLN A 582 -9.77 -15.30 46.03
N SER A 583 -10.42 -16.34 46.53
CA SER A 583 -11.80 -16.32 47.00
C SER A 583 -11.85 -16.48 48.52
N ILE A 584 -12.50 -15.54 49.21
CA ILE A 584 -12.54 -15.45 50.67
C ILE A 584 -14.01 -15.45 51.11
N PHE A 585 -14.40 -16.49 51.85
CA PHE A 585 -15.74 -16.65 52.40
C PHE A 585 -15.67 -16.39 53.91
N THR A 586 -16.50 -15.49 54.42
CA THR A 586 -16.52 -15.17 55.86
C THR A 586 -17.05 -16.35 56.69
N ALA A 587 -16.77 -16.35 58.00
CA ALA A 587 -17.04 -17.50 58.88
C ALA A 587 -18.50 -18.00 58.87
N THR A 588 -19.46 -17.12 58.59
CA THR A 588 -20.90 -17.39 58.63
C THR A 588 -21.59 -17.13 57.29
N SER A 589 -20.84 -17.00 56.18
CA SER A 589 -21.40 -16.68 54.87
C SER A 589 -22.28 -17.78 54.27
N GLY A 590 -22.11 -19.03 54.71
CA GLY A 590 -22.61 -20.21 54.00
C GLY A 590 -21.66 -20.66 52.88
N PRO A 591 -21.80 -21.90 52.39
CA PRO A 591 -21.03 -22.43 51.26
C PRO A 591 -21.66 -22.07 49.92
N ALA A 592 -20.86 -22.02 48.85
CA ALA A 592 -21.33 -21.78 47.48
C ALA A 592 -20.35 -22.35 46.44
N ASN A 593 -20.85 -22.77 45.28
CA ASN A 593 -20.04 -23.00 44.09
C ASN A 593 -19.76 -21.66 43.40
N VAL A 594 -18.57 -21.53 42.82
CA VAL A 594 -18.12 -20.31 42.14
C VAL A 594 -17.85 -20.61 40.67
N ARG A 595 -18.40 -19.81 39.77
CA ARG A 595 -18.04 -19.75 38.34
C ARG A 595 -17.37 -18.41 38.07
N TYR A 596 -16.34 -18.40 37.26
CA TYR A 596 -15.57 -17.19 37.04
C TYR A 596 -14.97 -17.10 35.64
N ALA A 597 -14.73 -15.87 35.23
CA ALA A 597 -14.02 -15.53 34.00
C ALA A 597 -13.07 -14.34 34.27
N LEU A 598 -11.84 -14.44 33.77
CA LEU A 598 -10.94 -13.31 33.61
C LEU A 598 -10.81 -13.00 32.11
N THR A 599 -10.94 -11.74 31.73
CA THR A 599 -10.87 -11.28 30.33
C THR A 599 -9.71 -10.32 30.16
N PHE A 600 -8.97 -10.51 29.07
CA PHE A 600 -7.75 -9.79 28.73
C PHE A 600 -7.84 -9.20 27.32
N ASP A 601 -7.12 -8.09 27.08
CA ASP A 601 -6.88 -7.50 25.76
C ASP A 601 -5.43 -7.77 25.36
N GLY A 602 -5.23 -8.47 24.24
CA GLY A 602 -3.92 -8.87 23.73
C GLY A 602 -3.29 -7.88 22.76
#